data_AF-A0A6I2U9D8-F1
#
_entry.id   AF-A0A6I2U9D8-F1
#
_cell.length_a   1.000
_cell.length_b   1.000
_cell.length_c   1.000
_cell.angle_alpha   90.00
_cell.angle_beta   90.00
_cell.angle_gamma   90.00
#
_symmetry.space_group_name_H-M   'P 1'
#
loop_
_entity.id
_entity.type
_entity.pdbx_description
1 polymer ?
#
loop_
_entity_poly.entity_id
_entity_poly.type
_entity_poly.pdbx_seq_one_letter_code
_entity_poly.pdbx_strand_id
1 'polypeptide(L)'
;MKKSNRTVRKMRSAWTGFTTACLAAALTMSALVSCAPQESRPVVTSDDLTPPSAAQEAIAQDIGGGKNYAYLWEAEQTETVVEEWIKTHEQIVDTLRGLIAQGEDTVKEAGFVSVEAAQTELEYWQAVLEREPEQLRQSLREEAALAPVVSAQEAANIAGVAFETMYGLDLSQKTLRLNCYQSDSNMEYHIAGGGVMRTVWGVELPEEPDGVLFSTNAISCTLDATTGEFIAVDYTLGSEEIAAMQATAVPACFIQRADPDAAGSYGYWDETEASYAGTVEKLKQQAKEQLSGSALVGGAAVTEVRAELEGKIEESGENHISLWVDCDSGKTYQLYRGYYLQPYVNYDFGGYPLRAYRITNDTYLKGE
;
A
#
# COMPACT_ATOMS: atom_id res chain seq x y z
N MET A 1 46.34 3.54 12.76
CA MET A 1 45.19 4.36 13.23
C MET A 1 44.16 4.48 12.11
N LYS A 2 43.12 3.64 12.11
CA LYS A 2 41.93 3.77 11.26
C LYS A 2 40.71 3.28 12.06
N LYS A 3 40.28 4.11 13.01
CA LYS A 3 39.01 3.99 13.75
C LYS A 3 38.37 5.38 13.70
N SER A 4 37.55 5.65 12.68
CA SER A 4 36.80 6.92 12.59
C SER A 4 35.51 6.81 11.75
N ASN A 5 35.45 5.95 10.73
CA ASN A 5 34.25 5.87 9.87
C ASN A 5 33.08 4.99 10.37
N ARG A 6 33.27 4.18 11.43
CA ARG A 6 32.21 3.26 11.91
C ARG A 6 31.23 3.90 12.89
N THR A 7 31.63 4.97 13.58
CA THR A 7 30.79 5.67 14.57
C THR A 7 29.87 6.71 13.89
N VAL A 8 30.37 7.40 12.86
CA VAL A 8 29.61 8.41 12.09
C VAL A 8 28.47 7.78 11.28
N ARG A 9 28.65 6.54 10.78
CA ARG A 9 27.61 5.81 10.04
C ARG A 9 26.48 5.26 10.93
N LYS A 10 26.76 4.96 12.19
CA LYS A 10 25.74 4.53 13.18
C LYS A 10 24.91 5.69 13.72
N MET A 11 25.48 6.90 13.81
CA MET A 11 24.74 8.10 14.22
C MET A 11 23.77 8.59 13.14
N ARG A 12 24.15 8.52 11.85
CA ARG A 12 23.22 8.86 10.75
C ARG A 12 22.04 7.90 10.63
N SER A 13 22.22 6.60 10.90
CA SER A 13 21.10 5.63 10.87
C SER A 13 20.14 5.77 12.05
N ALA A 14 20.63 6.19 13.22
CA ALA A 14 19.77 6.49 14.37
C ALA A 14 18.95 7.78 14.18
N TRP A 15 19.50 8.77 13.47
CA TRP A 15 18.83 10.04 13.19
C TRP A 15 17.76 9.93 12.09
N THR A 16 18.00 9.12 11.04
CA THR A 16 16.93 8.76 10.09
C THR A 16 15.87 7.86 10.72
N GLY A 17 16.22 7.06 11.73
CA GLY A 17 15.25 6.27 12.50
C GLY A 17 14.33 7.13 13.36
N PHE A 18 14.82 8.24 13.93
CA PHE A 18 14.03 9.12 14.79
C PHE A 18 13.12 10.07 13.99
N THR A 19 13.58 10.62 12.87
CA THR A 19 12.74 11.48 12.01
C THR A 19 11.68 10.67 11.25
N THR A 20 11.98 9.44 10.85
CA THR A 20 10.97 8.55 10.24
C THR A 20 10.01 7.99 11.30
N ALA A 21 10.45 7.76 12.55
CA ALA A 21 9.57 7.39 13.64
C ALA A 21 8.65 8.54 14.09
N CYS A 22 9.08 9.80 14.03
CA CYS A 22 8.20 10.96 14.30
C CYS A 22 7.23 11.25 13.14
N LEU A 23 7.63 11.06 11.87
CA LEU A 23 6.70 11.18 10.74
C LEU A 23 5.70 10.01 10.68
N ALA A 24 6.16 8.79 10.98
CA ALA A 24 5.29 7.63 11.12
C ALA A 24 4.35 7.79 12.31
N ALA A 25 4.85 8.21 13.49
CA ALA A 25 4.00 8.48 14.66
C ALA A 25 2.98 9.62 14.43
N ALA A 26 3.31 10.64 13.64
CA ALA A 26 2.36 11.70 13.31
C ALA A 26 1.26 11.25 12.32
N LEU A 27 1.56 10.30 11.43
CA LEU A 27 0.58 9.69 10.53
C LEU A 27 -0.17 8.51 11.16
N THR A 28 0.36 7.95 12.25
CA THR A 28 -0.21 6.77 12.89
C THR A 28 -0.85 6.99 14.26
N MET A 29 -0.62 8.13 14.92
CA MET A 29 -1.37 8.49 16.13
C MET A 29 -2.81 8.95 15.86
N SER A 30 -3.25 9.01 14.60
CA SER A 30 -4.65 9.10 14.23
C SER A 30 -5.43 7.79 14.46
N ALA A 31 -4.75 6.69 14.84
CA ALA A 31 -5.37 5.37 15.04
C ALA A 31 -5.45 4.89 16.51
N LEU A 32 -5.12 5.69 17.52
CA LEU A 32 -5.23 5.27 18.94
C LEU A 32 -6.30 6.04 19.74
N VAL A 33 -7.52 5.53 19.60
CA VAL A 33 -8.59 5.35 20.62
C VAL A 33 -8.84 6.47 21.64
N SER A 34 -10.04 7.06 21.57
CA SER A 34 -10.83 7.34 22.78
C SER A 34 -12.28 6.92 22.58
N CYS A 35 -12.68 5.96 23.42
CA CYS A 35 -14.02 5.47 23.72
C CYS A 35 -15.19 6.27 23.14
N ALA A 36 -15.97 5.61 22.29
CA ALA A 36 -17.30 6.04 21.89
C ALA A 36 -18.16 6.44 23.11
N PRO A 37 -18.71 7.66 23.16
CA PRO A 37 -20.02 7.86 23.76
C PRO A 37 -21.08 7.42 22.75
N GLN A 38 -21.98 6.61 23.25
CA GLN A 38 -23.19 6.11 22.61
C GLN A 38 -24.03 7.24 22.00
N GLU A 39 -24.47 7.04 20.76
CA GLU A 39 -25.57 7.71 20.03
C GLU A 39 -25.47 9.23 19.77
N SER A 40 -25.38 9.58 18.48
CA SER A 40 -26.40 10.42 17.85
C SER A 40 -26.65 9.93 16.43
N ARG A 41 -27.88 9.48 16.17
CA ARG A 41 -28.34 9.20 14.80
C ARG A 41 -28.44 10.53 14.06
N PRO A 42 -28.09 10.61 12.76
CA PRO A 42 -28.28 11.84 12.01
C PRO A 42 -29.79 12.17 11.98
N VAL A 43 -30.11 13.40 12.37
CA VAL A 43 -31.44 13.97 12.22
C VAL A 43 -31.63 14.22 10.73
N VAL A 44 -32.45 13.38 10.10
CA VAL A 44 -32.95 13.61 8.74
C VAL A 44 -33.81 14.87 8.77
N THR A 45 -33.30 15.97 8.25
CA THR A 45 -34.12 17.14 7.92
C THR A 45 -34.86 16.84 6.62
N SER A 46 -36.13 17.26 6.54
CA SER A 46 -37.11 16.82 5.53
C SER A 46 -36.83 17.22 4.07
N ASP A 47 -35.67 17.82 3.78
CA ASP A 47 -35.37 18.42 2.47
C ASP A 47 -34.35 17.60 1.63
N ASP A 48 -33.80 16.50 2.14
CA ASP A 48 -32.93 15.57 1.38
C ASP A 48 -33.70 14.40 0.74
N LEU A 49 -34.86 14.69 0.14
CA LEU A 49 -35.72 13.69 -0.52
C LEU A 49 -35.47 13.60 -2.04
N THR A 50 -34.20 13.55 -2.44
CA THR A 50 -33.85 12.84 -3.68
C THR A 50 -33.26 11.51 -3.25
N PRO A 51 -34.02 10.41 -3.20
CA PRO A 51 -33.43 9.12 -2.90
C PRO A 51 -32.34 8.83 -3.94
N PRO A 52 -31.18 8.30 -3.55
CA PRO A 52 -30.28 7.63 -4.48
C PRO A 52 -31.15 6.66 -5.28
N SER A 53 -31.04 6.67 -6.61
CA SER A 53 -31.88 5.78 -7.40
C SER A 53 -31.61 4.35 -6.94
N ALA A 54 -32.66 3.57 -6.66
CA ALA A 54 -32.52 2.17 -6.25
C ALA A 54 -31.66 1.32 -7.23
N ALA A 55 -31.37 1.85 -8.42
CA ALA A 55 -30.42 1.29 -9.38
C ALA A 55 -28.94 1.47 -8.96
N GLN A 56 -28.56 2.57 -8.32
CA GLN A 56 -27.17 2.79 -7.84
C GLN A 56 -26.85 1.91 -6.64
N GLU A 57 -27.80 1.76 -5.69
CA GLU A 57 -27.65 0.80 -4.58
C GLU A 57 -27.60 -0.65 -5.07
N ALA A 58 -28.36 -1.01 -6.10
CA ALA A 58 -28.34 -2.35 -6.68
C ALA A 58 -27.03 -2.65 -7.43
N ILE A 59 -26.46 -1.68 -8.15
CA ILE A 59 -25.18 -1.85 -8.86
C ILE A 59 -24.00 -1.92 -7.89
N ALA A 60 -24.00 -1.08 -6.84
CA ALA A 60 -23.00 -1.14 -5.76
C ALA A 60 -23.07 -2.45 -4.97
N GLN A 61 -24.27 -3.04 -4.80
CA GLN A 61 -24.45 -4.34 -4.15
C GLN A 61 -23.98 -5.52 -5.00
N ASP A 62 -24.09 -5.45 -6.33
CA ASP A 62 -23.72 -6.54 -7.24
C ASP A 62 -22.19 -6.62 -7.46
N ILE A 63 -21.50 -5.47 -7.52
CA ILE A 63 -20.03 -5.42 -7.70
C ILE A 63 -19.30 -5.52 -6.34
N GLY A 64 -19.88 -4.97 -5.26
CA GLY A 64 -19.30 -4.97 -3.90
C GLY A 64 -19.67 -6.16 -3.02
N GLY A 65 -20.22 -7.24 -3.59
CA GLY A 65 -20.52 -8.47 -2.85
C GLY A 65 -21.52 -8.31 -1.69
N GLY A 66 -22.30 -7.23 -1.68
CA GLY A 66 -23.30 -6.91 -0.64
C GLY A 66 -22.75 -6.50 0.73
N LYS A 67 -21.42 -6.37 0.91
CA LYS A 67 -20.80 -5.87 2.16
C LYS A 67 -20.48 -4.38 2.03
N ASN A 68 -20.71 -3.64 3.10
CA ASN A 68 -20.25 -2.26 3.24
C ASN A 68 -18.98 -2.24 4.08
N TYR A 69 -17.86 -1.91 3.45
CA TYR A 69 -16.58 -1.79 4.13
C TYR A 69 -16.44 -0.39 4.73
N ALA A 70 -15.96 -0.32 5.98
CA ALA A 70 -15.67 0.94 6.62
C ALA A 70 -14.48 1.60 5.93
N TYR A 71 -14.56 2.92 5.74
CA TYR A 71 -13.51 3.67 5.10
C TYR A 71 -13.30 5.04 5.74
N LEU A 72 -12.11 5.59 5.52
CA LEU A 72 -11.72 6.96 5.84
C LEU A 72 -11.21 7.62 4.57
N TRP A 73 -11.96 8.61 4.09
CA TRP A 73 -11.52 9.52 3.05
C TRP A 73 -11.37 10.91 3.66
N GLU A 74 -10.12 11.33 3.89
CA GLU A 74 -9.80 12.55 4.66
C GLU A 74 -10.41 13.82 4.04
N ALA A 75 -10.61 13.85 2.72
CA ALA A 75 -11.19 15.00 2.04
C ALA A 75 -12.64 15.30 2.45
N GLU A 76 -13.41 14.28 2.87
CA GLU A 76 -14.78 14.48 3.39
C GLU A 76 -14.80 15.20 4.75
N GLN A 77 -13.68 15.18 5.47
CA GLN A 77 -13.56 15.68 6.85
C GLN A 77 -12.40 16.68 6.99
N THR A 78 -12.18 17.48 5.94
CA THR A 78 -11.02 18.38 5.80
C THR A 78 -10.66 19.15 7.07
N GLU A 79 -11.61 19.86 7.68
CA GLU A 79 -11.29 20.69 8.86
C GLU A 79 -10.99 19.83 10.11
N THR A 80 -11.66 18.69 10.29
CA THR A 80 -11.37 17.77 11.39
C THR A 80 -9.96 17.21 11.28
N VAL A 81 -9.57 16.75 10.08
CA VAL A 81 -8.22 16.24 9.81
C VAL A 81 -7.16 17.31 10.07
N VAL A 82 -7.42 18.54 9.63
CA VAL A 82 -6.48 19.66 9.80
C VAL A 82 -6.37 20.09 11.27
N GLU A 83 -7.46 20.12 12.01
CA GLU A 83 -7.47 20.42 13.46
C GLU A 83 -6.70 19.36 14.25
N GLU A 84 -6.89 18.08 13.94
CA GLU A 84 -6.14 16.98 14.57
C GLU A 84 -4.65 17.03 14.22
N TRP A 85 -4.32 17.35 12.97
CA TRP A 85 -2.95 17.57 12.53
C TRP A 85 -2.30 18.71 13.31
N ILE A 86 -2.96 19.88 13.42
CA ILE A 86 -2.45 21.04 14.17
C ILE A 86 -2.21 20.64 15.62
N LYS A 87 -3.20 20.04 16.28
CA LYS A 87 -3.13 19.64 17.68
C LYS A 87 -1.96 18.68 17.95
N THR A 88 -1.73 17.72 17.06
CA THR A 88 -0.64 16.75 17.18
C THR A 88 0.73 17.44 17.07
N HIS A 89 0.87 18.38 16.14
CA HIS A 89 2.14 19.08 15.91
C HIS A 89 2.39 20.21 16.93
N GLU A 90 1.34 20.82 17.49
CA GLU A 90 1.45 21.72 18.65
C GLU A 90 2.02 20.99 19.87
N GLN A 91 1.62 19.74 20.11
CA GLN A 91 2.19 18.92 21.19
C GLN A 91 3.69 18.67 21.00
N ILE A 92 4.15 18.48 19.76
CA ILE A 92 5.58 18.35 19.45
C ILE A 92 6.32 19.65 19.81
N VAL A 93 5.80 20.80 19.36
CA VAL A 93 6.37 22.13 19.66
C VAL A 93 6.43 22.39 21.17
N ASP A 94 5.36 22.09 21.91
CA ASP A 94 5.31 22.28 23.36
C ASP A 94 6.27 21.34 24.10
N THR A 95 6.42 20.10 23.61
CA THR A 95 7.40 19.14 24.13
C THR A 95 8.82 19.66 23.94
N LEU A 96 9.17 20.12 22.74
CA LEU A 96 10.50 20.67 22.44
C LEU A 96 10.80 21.92 23.30
N ARG A 97 9.83 22.83 23.45
CA ARG A 97 9.96 23.99 24.34
C ARG A 97 10.22 23.57 25.78
N GLY A 98 9.47 22.57 26.27
CA GLY A 98 9.63 22.02 27.61
C GLY A 98 11.01 21.40 27.84
N LEU A 99 11.54 20.66 26.85
CA LEU A 99 12.89 20.08 26.90
C LEU A 99 13.96 21.17 26.93
N ILE A 100 13.89 22.15 26.04
CA ILE A 100 14.85 23.27 25.95
C ILE A 100 14.87 24.08 27.25
N ALA A 101 13.72 24.35 27.85
CA ALA A 101 13.61 25.09 29.10
C ALA A 101 14.27 24.37 30.30
N GLN A 102 14.38 23.04 30.25
CA GLN A 102 15.02 22.23 31.30
C GLN A 102 16.55 22.16 31.17
N GLY A 103 17.10 22.54 30.01
CA GLY A 103 18.54 22.71 29.80
C GLY A 103 19.24 21.53 29.11
N GLU A 104 20.56 21.66 29.01
CA GLU A 104 21.41 20.83 28.14
C GLU A 104 21.37 19.33 28.43
N ASP A 105 21.28 18.93 29.71
CA ASP A 105 21.28 17.52 30.09
C ASP A 105 19.99 16.82 29.65
N THR A 106 18.81 17.42 29.90
CA THR A 106 17.51 16.88 29.46
C THR A 106 17.41 16.80 27.95
N VAL A 107 17.91 17.81 27.24
CA VAL A 107 17.92 17.83 25.77
C VAL A 107 18.77 16.68 25.20
N LYS A 108 19.91 16.38 25.82
CA LYS A 108 20.76 15.24 25.43
C LYS A 108 20.14 13.90 25.75
N GLU A 109 19.45 13.78 26.89
CA GLU A 109 18.70 12.56 27.24
C GLU A 109 17.57 12.28 26.24
N ALA A 110 16.93 13.33 25.71
CA ALA A 110 15.94 13.23 24.64
C ALA A 110 16.52 12.93 23.25
N GLY A 111 17.85 12.79 23.13
CA GLY A 111 18.52 12.37 21.89
C GLY A 111 19.05 13.50 21.00
N PHE A 112 18.92 14.75 21.42
CA PHE A 112 19.52 15.89 20.70
C PHE A 112 21.00 16.07 21.06
N VAL A 113 21.78 16.60 20.12
CA VAL A 113 23.23 16.80 20.34
C VAL A 113 23.56 18.02 21.22
N SER A 114 22.66 19.02 21.25
CA SER A 114 22.78 20.26 22.04
C SER A 114 21.42 20.98 22.13
N VAL A 115 21.31 21.95 23.04
CA VAL A 115 20.16 22.89 23.08
C VAL A 115 19.98 23.62 21.75
N GLU A 116 21.07 24.05 21.10
CA GLU A 116 21.01 24.74 19.80
C GLU A 116 20.41 23.86 18.69
N ALA A 117 20.71 22.56 18.70
CA ALA A 117 20.10 21.60 17.77
C ALA A 117 18.60 21.43 18.03
N ALA A 118 18.19 21.35 19.31
CA ALA A 118 16.78 21.30 19.67
C ALA A 118 16.03 22.60 19.33
N GLN A 119 16.69 23.76 19.44
CA GLN A 119 16.13 25.06 19.03
C GLN A 119 15.91 25.13 17.51
N THR A 120 16.87 24.65 16.72
CA THR A 120 16.70 24.54 15.26
C THR A 120 15.50 23.66 14.90
N GLU A 121 15.33 22.53 15.59
CA GLU A 121 14.20 21.62 15.39
C GLU A 121 12.87 22.28 15.79
N LEU A 122 12.85 23.00 16.91
CA LEU A 122 11.68 23.78 17.35
C LEU A 122 11.28 24.83 16.31
N GLU A 123 12.24 25.61 15.80
CA GLU A 123 11.99 26.61 14.74
C GLU A 123 11.43 25.97 13.47
N TYR A 124 11.95 24.79 13.09
CA TYR A 124 11.42 24.01 11.98
C TYR A 124 9.95 23.63 12.19
N TRP A 125 9.60 23.04 13.33
CA TRP A 125 8.22 22.63 13.60
C TRP A 125 7.25 23.80 13.73
N GLN A 126 7.71 24.95 14.24
CA GLN A 126 6.91 26.17 14.25
C GLN A 126 6.61 26.68 12.83
N ALA A 127 7.62 26.70 11.95
CA ALA A 127 7.41 27.07 10.54
C ALA A 127 6.50 26.07 9.79
N VAL A 128 6.58 24.79 10.13
CA VAL A 128 5.70 23.73 9.63
C VAL A 128 4.25 23.97 10.06
N LEU A 129 4.00 24.26 11.35
CA LEU A 129 2.66 24.59 11.86
C LEU A 129 2.05 25.83 11.20
N GLU A 130 2.86 26.82 10.81
CA GLU A 130 2.38 28.03 10.14
C GLU A 130 1.99 27.78 8.68
N ARG A 131 2.64 26.83 7.99
CA ARG A 131 2.50 26.63 6.54
C ARG A 131 1.63 25.43 6.17
N GLU A 132 1.90 24.27 6.74
CA GLU A 132 1.35 22.99 6.29
C GLU A 132 -0.18 22.88 6.48
N PRO A 133 -0.84 23.45 7.52
CA PRO A 133 -2.29 23.33 7.65
C PRO A 133 -3.06 23.86 6.44
N GLU A 134 -2.65 24.98 5.88
CA GLU A 134 -3.32 25.53 4.69
C GLU A 134 -2.98 24.73 3.43
N GLN A 135 -1.77 24.18 3.34
CA GLN A 135 -1.40 23.28 2.24
C GLN A 135 -2.21 21.98 2.29
N LEU A 136 -2.39 21.39 3.47
CA LEU A 136 -3.22 20.22 3.70
C LEU A 136 -4.69 20.52 3.35
N ARG A 137 -5.26 21.63 3.85
CA ARG A 137 -6.62 22.06 3.47
C ARG A 137 -6.77 22.19 1.96
N GLN A 138 -5.80 22.83 1.30
CA GLN A 138 -5.86 23.03 -0.15
C GLN A 138 -5.79 21.69 -0.90
N SER A 139 -4.87 20.80 -0.51
CA SER A 139 -4.76 19.46 -1.10
C SER A 139 -6.05 18.66 -0.98
N LEU A 140 -6.66 18.64 0.22
CA LEU A 140 -7.91 17.92 0.46
C LEU A 140 -9.10 18.53 -0.32
N ARG A 141 -9.14 19.85 -0.48
CA ARG A 141 -10.14 20.53 -1.32
C ARG A 141 -9.97 20.21 -2.80
N GLU A 142 -8.73 20.16 -3.28
CA GLU A 142 -8.43 19.79 -4.68
C GLU A 142 -8.84 18.34 -4.95
N GLU A 143 -8.55 17.44 -4.02
CA GLU A 143 -8.97 16.04 -4.06
C GLU A 143 -10.50 15.90 -4.08
N ALA A 144 -11.22 16.56 -3.17
CA ALA A 144 -12.69 16.56 -3.16
C ALA A 144 -13.29 17.14 -4.46
N ALA A 145 -12.60 18.10 -5.09
CA ALA A 145 -13.04 18.73 -6.33
C ALA A 145 -12.91 17.84 -7.57
N LEU A 146 -12.23 16.69 -7.47
CA LEU A 146 -12.10 15.73 -8.58
C LEU A 146 -13.43 15.08 -8.97
N ALA A 147 -14.43 15.11 -8.08
CA ALA A 147 -15.80 14.65 -8.33
C ALA A 147 -15.86 13.29 -9.06
N PRO A 148 -15.29 12.22 -8.46
CA PRO A 148 -15.22 10.91 -9.10
C PRO A 148 -16.62 10.33 -9.35
N VAL A 149 -16.78 9.59 -10.46
CA VAL A 149 -18.07 8.94 -10.81
C VAL A 149 -18.34 7.77 -9.88
N VAL A 150 -17.30 6.99 -9.58
CA VAL A 150 -17.31 5.96 -8.54
C VAL A 150 -17.13 6.65 -7.21
N SER A 151 -18.12 6.53 -6.33
CA SER A 151 -18.07 7.11 -4.99
C SER A 151 -17.01 6.44 -4.11
N ALA A 152 -16.62 7.10 -3.02
CA ALA A 152 -15.67 6.55 -2.06
C ALA A 152 -16.16 5.21 -1.45
N GLN A 153 -17.46 5.11 -1.15
CA GLN A 153 -18.05 3.87 -0.62
C GLN A 153 -18.02 2.73 -1.67
N GLU A 154 -18.31 3.02 -2.94
CA GLU A 154 -18.21 2.02 -4.01
C GLU A 154 -16.76 1.55 -4.19
N ALA A 155 -15.80 2.48 -4.20
CA ALA A 155 -14.38 2.16 -4.27
C ALA A 155 -13.93 1.27 -3.09
N ALA A 156 -14.33 1.62 -1.87
CA ALA A 156 -14.05 0.83 -0.67
C ALA A 156 -14.65 -0.58 -0.75
N ASN A 157 -15.87 -0.71 -1.30
CA ASN A 157 -16.52 -2.01 -1.45
C ASN A 157 -15.86 -2.89 -2.52
N ILE A 158 -15.51 -2.31 -3.67
CA ILE A 158 -14.77 -2.99 -4.74
C ILE A 158 -13.43 -3.51 -4.21
N ALA A 159 -12.66 -2.65 -3.55
CA ALA A 159 -11.37 -3.00 -2.97
C ALA A 159 -11.50 -4.04 -1.85
N GLY A 160 -12.42 -3.83 -0.91
CA GLY A 160 -12.63 -4.71 0.24
C GLY A 160 -12.97 -6.14 -0.17
N VAL A 161 -13.86 -6.33 -1.14
CA VAL A 161 -14.17 -7.67 -1.68
C VAL A 161 -12.93 -8.33 -2.28
N ALA A 162 -12.14 -7.60 -3.05
CA ALA A 162 -10.92 -8.14 -3.64
C ALA A 162 -9.90 -8.51 -2.55
N PHE A 163 -9.73 -7.67 -1.53
CA PHE A 163 -8.81 -7.89 -0.42
C PHE A 163 -9.18 -9.15 0.38
N GLU A 164 -10.45 -9.36 0.71
CA GLU A 164 -10.90 -10.57 1.40
C GLU A 164 -10.82 -11.82 0.52
N THR A 165 -11.27 -11.74 -0.74
CA THR A 165 -11.36 -12.93 -1.61
C THR A 165 -10.00 -13.44 -2.09
N MET A 166 -9.07 -12.54 -2.39
CA MET A 166 -7.78 -12.90 -2.99
C MET A 166 -6.69 -13.11 -1.94
N TYR A 167 -6.69 -12.25 -0.93
CA TYR A 167 -5.66 -12.24 0.09
C TYR A 167 -6.16 -12.78 1.41
N GLY A 168 -7.44 -13.16 1.56
CA GLY A 168 -7.93 -13.82 2.77
C GLY A 168 -7.87 -12.94 4.01
N LEU A 169 -7.99 -11.63 3.83
CA LEU A 169 -8.02 -10.69 4.93
C LEU A 169 -9.38 -10.71 5.61
N ASP A 170 -9.41 -10.48 6.92
CA ASP A 170 -10.64 -10.19 7.66
C ASP A 170 -10.72 -8.68 7.85
N LEU A 171 -11.63 -8.04 7.11
CA LEU A 171 -11.82 -6.59 7.16
C LEU A 171 -12.99 -6.18 8.05
N SER A 172 -13.63 -7.12 8.76
CA SER A 172 -14.88 -6.87 9.50
C SER A 172 -14.77 -5.78 10.58
N GLN A 173 -13.57 -5.52 11.09
CA GLN A 173 -13.28 -4.47 12.09
C GLN A 173 -12.15 -3.53 11.62
N LYS A 174 -11.88 -3.49 10.31
CA LYS A 174 -10.84 -2.64 9.72
C LYS A 174 -11.48 -1.49 8.96
N THR A 175 -10.76 -0.36 8.92
CA THR A 175 -11.14 0.82 8.14
C THR A 175 -10.13 0.97 7.01
N LEU A 176 -10.61 0.99 5.77
CA LEU A 176 -9.78 1.25 4.60
C LEU A 176 -9.51 2.75 4.47
N ARG A 177 -8.28 3.13 4.16
CA ARG A 177 -7.92 4.52 3.87
C ARG A 177 -8.01 4.77 2.38
N LEU A 178 -8.64 5.88 2.01
CA LEU A 178 -8.85 6.26 0.61
C LEU A 178 -8.23 7.62 0.33
N ASN A 179 -7.71 7.74 -0.89
CA ASN A 179 -7.34 9.02 -1.48
C ASN A 179 -7.73 9.05 -2.97
N CYS A 180 -8.23 10.18 -3.43
CA CYS A 180 -8.55 10.44 -4.84
C CYS A 180 -7.52 11.40 -5.44
N TYR A 181 -6.94 11.02 -6.58
CA TYR A 181 -5.93 11.86 -7.23
C TYR A 181 -5.91 11.62 -8.73
N GLN A 182 -5.23 12.51 -9.45
CA GLN A 182 -4.97 12.31 -10.87
C GLN A 182 -3.63 11.62 -11.06
N SER A 183 -3.62 10.53 -11.82
CA SER A 183 -2.40 9.80 -12.19
C SER A 183 -2.36 9.62 -13.70
N ASP A 184 -1.17 9.72 -14.29
CA ASP A 184 -0.96 9.00 -15.54
C ASP A 184 -0.89 7.51 -15.18
N SER A 185 -1.48 6.66 -16.01
CA SER A 185 -1.62 5.24 -15.68
C SER A 185 -0.32 4.47 -15.52
N ASN A 186 0.86 5.07 -15.74
CA ASN A 186 2.14 4.39 -15.72
C ASN A 186 2.72 4.25 -14.29
N MET A 187 1.93 3.71 -13.37
CA MET A 187 2.21 3.73 -11.93
C MET A 187 3.32 2.78 -11.45
N GLU A 188 4.12 2.23 -12.36
CA GLU A 188 5.26 1.37 -12.02
C GLU A 188 6.55 2.00 -12.49
N TYR A 189 7.21 2.77 -11.63
CA TYR A 189 8.67 2.95 -11.67
C TYR A 189 9.31 3.35 -13.03
N HIS A 190 8.52 3.86 -13.97
CA HIS A 190 8.96 4.26 -15.29
C HIS A 190 8.61 5.73 -15.49
N ILE A 191 9.66 6.47 -15.86
CA ILE A 191 9.71 7.94 -16.01
C ILE A 191 8.37 8.48 -16.54
N ALA A 192 7.82 9.43 -15.78
CA ALA A 192 6.63 10.21 -16.12
C ALA A 192 6.55 10.56 -17.61
N GLY A 193 5.33 10.46 -18.17
CA GLY A 193 5.03 10.92 -19.52
C GLY A 193 4.85 9.80 -20.54
N GLY A 194 3.61 9.33 -20.67
CA GLY A 194 3.19 8.46 -21.76
C GLY A 194 1.78 7.91 -21.63
N GLY A 195 1.27 7.80 -20.39
CA GLY A 195 -0.07 7.30 -20.10
C GLY A 195 -1.17 8.36 -20.21
N VAL A 196 -2.42 7.89 -20.25
CA VAL A 196 -3.62 8.76 -20.17
C VAL A 196 -3.80 9.20 -18.73
N MET A 197 -3.90 10.52 -18.51
CA MET A 197 -4.26 11.09 -17.20
C MET A 197 -5.67 10.66 -16.84
N ARG A 198 -5.83 10.07 -15.65
CA ARG A 198 -7.11 9.58 -15.13
C ARG A 198 -7.26 9.99 -13.68
N THR A 199 -8.50 10.23 -13.28
CA THR A 199 -8.85 10.30 -11.86
C THR A 199 -8.91 8.88 -11.33
N VAL A 200 -8.20 8.62 -10.23
CA VAL A 200 -8.10 7.29 -9.63
C VAL A 200 -8.38 7.34 -8.13
N TRP A 201 -8.81 6.21 -7.59
CA TRP A 201 -8.85 5.95 -6.16
C TRP A 201 -7.63 5.13 -5.77
N GLY A 202 -6.83 5.63 -4.83
CA GLY A 202 -5.99 4.79 -4.00
C GLY A 202 -6.82 4.28 -2.82
N VAL A 203 -6.77 2.98 -2.57
CA VAL A 203 -7.44 2.33 -1.43
C VAL A 203 -6.40 1.47 -0.72
N GLU A 204 -6.22 1.65 0.57
CA GLU A 204 -5.25 0.89 1.35
C GLU A 204 -5.79 0.41 2.70
N LEU A 205 -5.33 -0.76 3.13
CA LEU A 205 -5.25 -1.13 4.53
C LEU A 205 -3.77 -0.98 4.92
N PRO A 206 -3.41 0.06 5.68
CA PRO A 206 -2.02 0.27 6.08
C PRO A 206 -1.58 -0.79 7.08
N GLU A 207 -0.27 -0.90 7.23
CA GLU A 207 0.34 -1.64 8.32
C GLU A 207 -0.11 -1.09 9.69
N GLU A 208 -0.26 -1.96 10.68
CA GLU A 208 -0.56 -1.54 12.04
C GLU A 208 0.58 -0.68 12.60
N PRO A 209 0.28 0.42 13.29
CA PRO A 209 1.29 1.36 13.73
C PRO A 209 1.94 0.98 15.04
N ASP A 210 2.55 -0.20 15.11
CA ASP A 210 3.20 -0.70 16.32
C ASP A 210 4.67 -0.27 16.46
N GLY A 211 5.16 0.52 15.50
CA GLY A 211 6.54 1.03 15.48
C GLY A 211 7.57 0.01 15.00
N VAL A 212 7.13 -1.14 14.48
CA VAL A 212 7.99 -2.17 13.90
C VAL A 212 7.65 -2.32 12.43
N LEU A 213 8.60 -2.06 11.54
CA LEU A 213 8.39 -2.23 10.10
C LEU A 213 8.11 -3.69 9.74
N PHE A 214 7.10 -3.90 8.89
CA PHE A 214 6.59 -5.20 8.46
C PHE A 214 6.09 -6.08 9.63
N SER A 215 5.66 -5.49 10.74
CA SER A 215 5.03 -6.21 11.85
C SER A 215 3.75 -6.90 11.41
N THR A 216 2.92 -6.19 10.63
CA THR A 216 1.70 -6.73 10.03
C THR A 216 1.74 -6.64 8.51
N ASN A 217 0.76 -7.26 7.88
CA ASN A 217 0.54 -7.08 6.46
C ASN A 217 -0.01 -5.68 6.17
N ALA A 218 0.15 -5.27 4.92
CA ALA A 218 -0.51 -4.12 4.33
C ALA A 218 -1.00 -4.49 2.93
N ILE A 219 -2.06 -3.85 2.47
CA ILE A 219 -2.59 -4.08 1.14
C ILE A 219 -3.04 -2.75 0.54
N SER A 220 -2.80 -2.56 -0.74
CA SER A 220 -3.28 -1.39 -1.46
C SER A 220 -3.72 -1.73 -2.87
N CYS A 221 -4.64 -0.95 -3.40
CA CYS A 221 -5.01 -1.00 -4.81
C CYS A 221 -5.27 0.38 -5.37
N THR A 222 -5.27 0.44 -6.69
CA THR A 222 -5.69 1.60 -7.45
C THR A 222 -6.82 1.23 -8.38
N LEU A 223 -7.89 2.00 -8.31
CA LEU A 223 -9.08 1.86 -9.14
C LEU A 223 -9.22 3.08 -10.05
N ASP A 224 -9.65 2.87 -11.28
CA ASP A 224 -10.14 3.96 -12.11
C ASP A 224 -11.40 4.56 -11.45
N ALA A 225 -11.39 5.86 -11.15
CA ALA A 225 -12.49 6.51 -10.43
C ALA A 225 -13.72 6.80 -11.30
N THR A 226 -13.66 6.46 -12.60
CA THR A 226 -14.78 6.52 -13.54
C THR A 226 -15.46 5.18 -13.68
N THR A 227 -14.68 4.09 -13.80
CA THR A 227 -15.19 2.75 -14.13
C THR A 227 -15.20 1.79 -12.95
N GLY A 228 -14.42 2.05 -11.91
CA GLY A 228 -14.24 1.17 -10.75
C GLY A 228 -13.32 -0.01 -11.05
N GLU A 229 -12.66 -0.02 -12.21
CA GLU A 229 -11.80 -1.11 -12.62
C GLU A 229 -10.43 -1.04 -11.94
N PHE A 230 -9.89 -2.21 -11.58
CA PHE A 230 -8.55 -2.31 -11.03
C PHE A 230 -7.49 -1.95 -12.07
N ILE A 231 -6.61 -1.03 -11.67
CA ILE A 231 -5.39 -0.65 -12.39
C ILE A 231 -4.21 -1.42 -11.80
N ALA A 232 -4.10 -1.45 -10.47
CA ALA A 232 -3.02 -2.15 -9.77
C ALA A 232 -3.48 -2.63 -8.39
N VAL A 233 -2.92 -3.75 -7.92
CA VAL A 233 -3.07 -4.25 -6.55
C VAL A 233 -1.73 -4.75 -6.04
N ASP A 234 -1.41 -4.39 -4.80
CA ASP A 234 -0.17 -4.71 -4.11
C ASP A 234 -0.45 -5.22 -2.70
N TYR A 235 0.27 -6.27 -2.29
CA TYR A 235 0.18 -6.85 -0.96
C TYR A 235 1.58 -6.96 -0.36
N THR A 236 1.77 -6.27 0.77
CA THR A 236 2.97 -6.37 1.58
C THR A 236 2.74 -7.40 2.68
N LEU A 237 3.58 -8.44 2.68
CA LEU A 237 3.55 -9.51 3.67
C LEU A 237 4.01 -9.00 5.04
N GLY A 238 3.35 -9.47 6.10
CA GLY A 238 3.85 -9.31 7.46
C GLY A 238 5.06 -10.23 7.73
N SER A 239 5.83 -9.91 8.76
CA SER A 239 7.07 -10.63 9.12
C SER A 239 6.86 -12.13 9.38
N GLU A 240 5.73 -12.51 10.00
CA GLU A 240 5.36 -13.93 10.21
C GLU A 240 5.07 -14.64 8.88
N GLU A 241 4.40 -13.96 7.95
CA GLU A 241 4.11 -14.51 6.62
C GLU A 241 5.38 -14.67 5.79
N ILE A 242 6.29 -13.68 5.86
CA ILE A 242 7.62 -13.76 5.24
C ILE A 242 8.37 -14.97 5.80
N ALA A 243 8.40 -15.15 7.12
CA ALA A 243 9.08 -16.28 7.74
C ALA A 243 8.47 -17.63 7.33
N ALA A 244 7.14 -17.73 7.27
CA ALA A 244 6.44 -18.93 6.82
C ALA A 244 6.74 -19.25 5.34
N MET A 245 6.75 -18.25 4.47
CA MET A 245 7.12 -18.40 3.07
C MET A 245 8.57 -18.83 2.91
N GLN A 246 9.49 -18.25 3.68
CA GLN A 246 10.91 -18.59 3.67
C GLN A 246 11.22 -20.00 4.19
N ALA A 247 10.31 -20.59 4.98
CA ALA A 247 10.41 -21.98 5.41
C ALA A 247 10.04 -22.99 4.30
N THR A 248 9.40 -22.54 3.22
CA THR A 248 9.03 -23.39 2.08
C THR A 248 10.26 -23.72 1.23
N ALA A 249 10.38 -24.99 0.84
CA ALA A 249 11.47 -25.42 -0.03
C ALA A 249 11.37 -24.75 -1.40
N VAL A 250 12.46 -24.12 -1.82
CA VAL A 250 12.58 -23.47 -3.12
C VAL A 250 12.72 -24.54 -4.22
N PRO A 251 12.05 -24.40 -5.39
CA PRO A 251 12.17 -25.36 -6.49
C PRO A 251 13.61 -25.51 -6.99
N ALA A 252 13.97 -26.71 -7.47
CA ALA A 252 15.31 -26.99 -7.97
C ALA A 252 15.72 -26.11 -9.15
N CYS A 253 14.76 -25.65 -9.95
CA CYS A 253 14.98 -24.72 -11.06
C CYS A 253 15.26 -23.27 -10.62
N PHE A 254 15.24 -22.94 -9.33
CA PHE A 254 15.71 -21.64 -8.84
C PHE A 254 17.09 -21.78 -8.20
N ILE A 255 18.06 -21.12 -8.81
CA ILE A 255 19.45 -21.13 -8.37
C ILE A 255 19.66 -19.98 -7.38
N GLN A 256 19.70 -20.33 -6.09
CA GLN A 256 20.09 -19.41 -5.04
C GLN A 256 21.57 -19.03 -5.19
N ARG A 257 21.82 -17.73 -5.20
CA ARG A 257 23.15 -17.16 -5.08
C ARG A 257 23.44 -16.91 -3.62
N ALA A 258 24.61 -17.35 -3.18
CA ALA A 258 25.09 -17.07 -1.82
C ALA A 258 25.62 -15.63 -1.78
N ASP A 259 24.78 -14.69 -1.33
CA ASP A 259 25.28 -13.46 -0.74
C ASP A 259 25.17 -13.59 0.79
N PRO A 260 26.29 -13.71 1.51
CA PRO A 260 26.27 -13.86 2.97
C PRO A 260 25.70 -12.64 3.71
N ASP A 261 25.54 -11.49 3.04
CA ASP A 261 25.04 -10.25 3.62
C ASP A 261 23.62 -9.88 3.17
N ALA A 262 22.99 -10.63 2.26
CA ALA A 262 21.63 -10.36 1.77
C ALA A 262 20.55 -11.02 2.67
N ALA A 263 19.57 -10.23 3.10
CA ALA A 263 18.37 -10.76 3.75
C ALA A 263 17.41 -11.31 2.68
N GLY A 264 17.30 -12.63 2.55
CA GLY A 264 16.40 -13.32 1.60
C GLY A 264 17.13 -14.13 0.52
N SER A 265 16.41 -15.02 -0.17
CA SER A 265 16.97 -15.76 -1.32
C SER A 265 17.12 -14.83 -2.51
N TYR A 266 18.38 -14.52 -2.81
CA TYR A 266 18.83 -13.86 -4.02
C TYR A 266 19.15 -14.93 -5.08
N GLY A 267 18.77 -14.75 -6.36
CA GLY A 267 18.99 -15.81 -7.34
C GLY A 267 18.33 -15.59 -8.71
N TYR A 268 18.29 -16.66 -9.49
CA TYR A 268 17.69 -16.68 -10.83
C TYR A 268 17.04 -18.04 -11.13
N TRP A 269 16.08 -18.04 -12.04
CA TRP A 269 15.44 -19.22 -12.61
C TRP A 269 16.27 -19.79 -13.76
N ASP A 270 16.51 -21.10 -13.73
CA ASP A 270 17.20 -21.86 -14.76
C ASP A 270 16.20 -22.65 -15.60
N GLU A 271 15.96 -22.20 -16.84
CA GLU A 271 15.02 -22.84 -17.77
C GLU A 271 15.49 -24.21 -18.27
N THR A 272 16.78 -24.53 -18.09
CA THR A 272 17.36 -25.81 -18.51
C THR A 272 17.17 -26.93 -17.49
N GLU A 273 16.76 -26.58 -16.27
CA GLU A 273 16.50 -27.53 -15.20
C GLU A 273 15.17 -28.28 -15.44
N ALA A 274 15.14 -29.59 -15.18
CA ALA A 274 14.02 -30.48 -15.54
C ALA A 274 12.69 -30.13 -14.84
N SER A 275 12.74 -29.55 -13.65
CA SER A 275 11.58 -29.09 -12.87
C SER A 275 11.04 -27.73 -13.32
N TYR A 276 11.73 -26.98 -14.19
CA TYR A 276 11.31 -25.64 -14.60
C TYR A 276 9.92 -25.64 -15.25
N ALA A 277 9.73 -26.47 -16.29
CA ALA A 277 8.45 -26.54 -17.01
C ALA A 277 7.28 -26.92 -16.09
N GLY A 278 7.49 -27.86 -15.17
CA GLY A 278 6.48 -28.26 -14.19
C GLY A 278 6.18 -27.15 -13.16
N THR A 279 7.19 -26.37 -12.79
CA THR A 279 7.04 -25.22 -11.89
C THR A 279 6.24 -24.10 -12.56
N VAL A 280 6.57 -23.76 -13.80
CA VAL A 280 5.86 -22.74 -14.58
C VAL A 280 4.39 -23.11 -14.78
N GLU A 281 4.08 -24.36 -15.13
CA GLU A 281 2.69 -24.78 -15.30
C GLU A 281 1.88 -24.72 -14.00
N LYS A 282 2.49 -25.04 -12.84
CA LYS A 282 1.85 -24.84 -11.54
C LYS A 282 1.54 -23.37 -11.27
N LEU A 283 2.48 -22.48 -11.55
CA LEU A 283 2.28 -21.03 -11.39
C LEU A 283 1.16 -20.50 -12.31
N LYS A 284 1.10 -20.97 -13.56
CA LYS A 284 0.04 -20.61 -14.51
C LYS A 284 -1.32 -21.11 -14.04
N GLN A 285 -1.40 -22.35 -13.57
CA GLN A 285 -2.62 -22.93 -13.01
C GLN A 285 -3.09 -22.13 -11.78
N GLN A 286 -2.16 -21.77 -10.89
CA GLN A 286 -2.43 -20.94 -9.72
C GLN A 286 -2.99 -19.57 -10.11
N ALA A 287 -2.35 -18.85 -11.01
CA ALA A 287 -2.86 -17.56 -11.49
C ALA A 287 -4.26 -17.70 -12.11
N LYS A 288 -4.47 -18.73 -12.93
CA LYS A 288 -5.78 -19.00 -13.55
C LYS A 288 -6.86 -19.26 -12.50
N GLU A 289 -6.64 -20.18 -11.58
CA GLU A 289 -7.64 -20.57 -10.56
C GLU A 289 -7.99 -19.40 -9.63
N GLN A 290 -7.00 -18.58 -9.29
CA GLN A 290 -7.18 -17.47 -8.35
C GLN A 290 -7.85 -16.25 -8.96
N LEU A 291 -7.57 -15.96 -10.23
CA LEU A 291 -8.18 -14.82 -10.92
C LEU A 291 -9.55 -15.16 -11.51
N SER A 292 -9.82 -16.43 -11.79
CA SER A 292 -11.11 -16.87 -12.34
C SER A 292 -12.25 -16.52 -11.40
N GLY A 293 -13.15 -15.63 -11.85
CA GLY A 293 -14.28 -15.17 -11.04
C GLY A 293 -13.91 -14.20 -9.92
N SER A 294 -12.67 -13.69 -9.90
CA SER A 294 -12.25 -12.64 -8.97
C SER A 294 -12.81 -11.27 -9.37
N ALA A 295 -12.92 -10.37 -8.40
CA ALA A 295 -13.32 -8.98 -8.65
C ALA A 295 -12.29 -8.22 -9.52
N LEU A 296 -11.02 -8.65 -9.55
CA LEU A 296 -9.96 -8.03 -10.37
C LEU A 296 -10.27 -8.01 -11.85
N VAL A 297 -10.80 -9.13 -12.36
CA VAL A 297 -11.14 -9.29 -13.77
C VAL A 297 -12.58 -8.85 -14.06
N GLY A 298 -13.29 -8.28 -13.08
CA GLY A 298 -14.65 -7.76 -13.26
C GLY A 298 -15.65 -8.81 -13.74
N GLY A 299 -15.45 -10.08 -13.36
CA GLY A 299 -16.29 -11.20 -13.83
C GLY A 299 -15.92 -11.76 -15.22
N ALA A 300 -14.88 -11.24 -15.88
CA ALA A 300 -14.38 -11.78 -17.13
C ALA A 300 -13.80 -13.20 -16.95
N ALA A 301 -13.89 -14.01 -18.01
CA ALA A 301 -13.28 -15.34 -18.01
C ALA A 301 -11.80 -15.25 -18.40
N VAL A 302 -10.95 -15.90 -17.61
CA VAL A 302 -9.53 -16.09 -17.96
C VAL A 302 -9.43 -17.05 -19.16
N THR A 303 -8.98 -16.54 -20.29
CA THR A 303 -8.86 -17.31 -21.54
C THR A 303 -7.49 -17.97 -21.65
N GLU A 304 -6.43 -17.25 -21.31
CA GLU A 304 -5.05 -17.73 -21.38
C GLU A 304 -4.22 -17.20 -20.20
N VAL A 305 -3.25 -18.01 -19.77
CA VAL A 305 -2.16 -17.56 -18.90
C VAL A 305 -0.86 -17.90 -19.61
N ARG A 306 -0.02 -16.90 -19.84
CA ARG A 306 1.33 -17.02 -20.39
C ARG A 306 2.34 -16.77 -19.28
N ALA A 307 3.52 -17.36 -19.40
CA ALA A 307 4.63 -17.11 -18.50
C ALA A 307 5.81 -16.64 -19.32
N GLU A 308 6.43 -15.55 -18.88
CA GLU A 308 7.60 -14.97 -19.52
C GLU A 308 8.71 -14.86 -18.48
N LEU A 309 9.90 -15.32 -18.87
CA LEU A 309 11.10 -15.12 -18.07
C LEU A 309 11.73 -13.78 -18.46
N GLU A 310 11.58 -12.81 -17.59
CA GLU A 310 12.05 -11.45 -17.78
C GLU A 310 13.37 -11.20 -17.05
N GLY A 311 14.19 -10.32 -17.60
CA GLY A 311 15.54 -10.06 -17.10
C GLY A 311 16.58 -10.98 -17.73
N LYS A 312 17.81 -10.46 -17.84
CA LYS A 312 18.95 -11.17 -18.42
C LYS A 312 19.99 -11.40 -17.34
N ILE A 313 20.34 -12.67 -17.15
CA ILE A 313 21.33 -13.10 -16.17
C ILE A 313 22.70 -12.47 -16.49
N GLU A 314 23.03 -12.29 -17.76
CA GLU A 314 24.32 -11.70 -18.17
C GLU A 314 24.43 -10.21 -17.84
N GLU A 315 23.30 -9.50 -17.76
CA GLU A 315 23.26 -8.04 -17.54
C GLU A 315 23.08 -7.70 -16.06
N SER A 316 22.16 -8.39 -15.38
CA SER A 316 21.76 -8.09 -13.99
C SER A 316 22.21 -9.15 -12.99
N GLY A 317 22.52 -10.36 -13.46
CA GLY A 317 22.73 -11.52 -12.59
C GLY A 317 21.44 -12.21 -12.16
N GLU A 318 20.30 -11.76 -12.69
CA GLU A 318 18.97 -11.99 -12.14
C GLU A 318 17.94 -12.15 -13.27
N ASN A 319 16.84 -12.84 -12.98
CA ASN A 319 15.66 -12.91 -13.84
C ASN A 319 14.42 -13.18 -12.98
N HIS A 320 13.24 -13.09 -13.58
CA HIS A 320 11.97 -13.31 -12.91
C HIS A 320 10.89 -13.86 -13.82
N ILE A 321 10.03 -14.71 -13.27
CA ILE A 321 8.87 -15.22 -14.01
C ILE A 321 7.70 -14.24 -13.79
N SER A 322 7.35 -13.52 -14.85
CA SER A 322 6.12 -12.76 -14.98
C SER A 322 5.04 -13.64 -15.59
N LEU A 323 3.81 -13.53 -15.09
CA LEU A 323 2.65 -14.19 -15.64
C LEU A 323 1.77 -13.14 -16.32
N TRP A 324 1.32 -13.43 -17.53
CA TRP A 324 0.40 -12.61 -18.30
C TRP A 324 -0.93 -13.33 -18.40
N VAL A 325 -2.01 -12.68 -17.99
CA VAL A 325 -3.33 -13.27 -17.89
C VAL A 325 -4.26 -12.52 -18.82
N ASP A 326 -4.67 -13.20 -19.89
CA ASP A 326 -5.55 -12.67 -20.91
C ASP A 326 -7.00 -13.07 -20.59
N CYS A 327 -7.93 -12.11 -20.69
CA CYS A 327 -9.35 -12.28 -20.37
C CYS A 327 -10.22 -12.12 -21.62
N ASP A 328 -11.41 -12.72 -21.62
CA ASP A 328 -12.39 -12.59 -22.71
C ASP A 328 -12.97 -11.18 -22.89
N SER A 329 -12.79 -10.32 -21.89
CA SER A 329 -13.04 -8.86 -21.97
C SER A 329 -12.04 -8.13 -22.87
N GLY A 330 -10.99 -8.80 -23.37
CA GLY A 330 -9.89 -8.19 -24.13
C GLY A 330 -8.85 -7.49 -23.25
N LYS A 331 -8.92 -7.68 -21.93
CA LYS A 331 -7.94 -7.11 -20.98
C LYS A 331 -6.82 -8.10 -20.70
N THR A 332 -5.64 -7.56 -20.44
CA THR A 332 -4.46 -8.33 -20.03
C THR A 332 -3.96 -7.83 -18.70
N TYR A 333 -3.73 -8.76 -17.77
CA TYR A 333 -3.17 -8.48 -16.46
C TYR A 333 -1.76 -9.08 -16.36
N GLN A 334 -0.82 -8.30 -15.82
CA GLN A 334 0.51 -8.78 -15.48
C GLN A 334 0.56 -9.10 -13.99
N LEU A 335 1.05 -10.29 -13.68
CA LEU A 335 1.29 -10.77 -12.32
C LEU A 335 2.78 -11.01 -12.17
N TYR A 336 3.41 -10.20 -11.33
CA TYR A 336 4.83 -10.37 -11.00
C TYR A 336 5.04 -10.31 -9.50
N ARG A 337 6.23 -10.68 -9.05
CA ARG A 337 6.58 -10.80 -7.63
C ARG A 337 7.75 -9.90 -7.31
N GLY A 338 7.73 -9.33 -6.10
CA GLY A 338 8.87 -8.61 -5.56
C GLY A 338 10.14 -9.46 -5.63
N TYR A 339 11.25 -8.85 -6.03
CA TYR A 339 12.48 -9.56 -6.39
C TYR A 339 12.97 -10.56 -5.32
N TYR A 340 12.92 -10.16 -4.04
CA TYR A 340 13.36 -10.98 -2.91
C TYR A 340 12.39 -12.11 -2.51
N LEU A 341 11.17 -12.09 -3.04
CA LEU A 341 10.10 -13.03 -2.71
C LEU A 341 9.84 -14.06 -3.81
N GLN A 342 10.44 -13.87 -4.99
CA GLN A 342 10.19 -14.74 -6.15
C GLN A 342 10.35 -16.25 -5.92
N PRO A 343 11.39 -16.75 -5.22
CA PRO A 343 11.54 -18.19 -5.03
C PRO A 343 10.56 -18.76 -4.01
N TYR A 344 10.10 -17.92 -3.09
CA TYR A 344 9.27 -18.30 -1.96
C TYR A 344 7.80 -18.19 -2.38
N VAL A 345 7.29 -19.26 -2.99
CA VAL A 345 5.89 -19.35 -3.42
C VAL A 345 5.27 -20.54 -2.74
N ASN A 346 3.99 -20.41 -2.42
CA ASN A 346 3.18 -21.53 -2.00
C ASN A 346 2.75 -22.37 -3.22
N TYR A 347 3.63 -23.29 -3.66
CA TYR A 347 3.39 -24.17 -4.80
C TYR A 347 2.30 -25.23 -4.54
N ASP A 348 1.89 -25.40 -3.29
CA ASP A 348 0.92 -26.41 -2.85
C ASP A 348 -0.50 -25.85 -2.65
N PHE A 349 -0.74 -24.59 -3.05
CA PHE A 349 -2.06 -23.94 -3.03
C PHE A 349 -2.69 -23.80 -1.62
N GLY A 350 -1.93 -24.07 -0.55
CA GLY A 350 -2.46 -24.12 0.81
C GLY A 350 -2.39 -22.78 1.53
N GLY A 351 -3.45 -21.97 1.50
CA GLY A 351 -3.54 -20.73 2.29
C GLY A 351 -3.01 -19.50 1.55
N TYR A 352 -3.89 -18.93 0.71
CA TYR A 352 -3.80 -17.60 0.09
C TYR A 352 -2.69 -17.39 -0.95
N PRO A 353 -2.80 -18.06 -2.11
CA PRO A 353 -1.77 -18.15 -3.15
C PRO A 353 -1.47 -16.86 -3.95
N LEU A 354 -2.29 -15.80 -3.83
CA LEU A 354 -1.98 -14.50 -4.45
C LEU A 354 -1.12 -13.60 -3.55
N ARG A 355 -0.95 -13.95 -2.26
CA ARG A 355 -0.02 -13.24 -1.38
C ARG A 355 1.39 -13.36 -1.97
N ALA A 356 2.04 -12.23 -2.24
CA ALA A 356 3.31 -12.01 -2.95
C ALA A 356 3.21 -11.59 -4.43
N TYR A 357 2.04 -11.67 -5.06
CA TYR A 357 1.84 -11.11 -6.39
C TYR A 357 1.43 -9.64 -6.33
N ARG A 358 2.17 -8.84 -7.09
CA ARG A 358 1.74 -7.55 -7.58
C ARG A 358 1.02 -7.76 -8.89
N ILE A 359 -0.16 -7.15 -9.02
CA ILE A 359 -1.05 -7.36 -10.15
C ILE A 359 -1.32 -6.02 -10.80
N THR A 360 -1.06 -5.91 -12.10
CA THR A 360 -1.35 -4.70 -12.88
C THR A 360 -2.21 -5.02 -14.09
N ASN A 361 -3.05 -4.06 -14.45
CA ASN A 361 -3.85 -4.10 -15.66
C ASN A 361 -3.06 -3.42 -16.79
N ASP A 362 -2.34 -4.23 -17.56
CA ASP A 362 -1.39 -3.77 -18.57
C ASP A 362 -2.08 -3.05 -19.74
N THR A 363 -3.37 -3.33 -19.99
CA THR A 363 -4.20 -2.57 -20.94
C THR A 363 -4.25 -1.07 -20.56
N TYR A 364 -4.34 -0.75 -19.26
CA TYR A 364 -4.30 0.64 -18.79
C TYR A 364 -2.89 1.25 -18.90
N LEU A 365 -1.84 0.45 -18.72
CA LEU A 365 -0.44 0.89 -18.75
C LEU A 365 0.04 1.21 -20.18
N LYS A 366 -0.42 0.44 -21.18
CA LYS A 366 -0.05 0.62 -22.59
C LYS A 366 -0.79 1.75 -23.32
N GLY A 367 -1.83 2.31 -22.70
CA GLY A 367 -2.56 3.46 -23.23
C GLY A 367 -3.43 3.13 -24.45
N GLU A 368 -3.83 1.87 -24.63
CA GLU A 368 -4.72 1.42 -25.71
C GLU A 368 -6.20 1.68 -25.43
#